data_AF-A0A7W7VZN6-F1
#
_entry.id   AF-A0A7W7VZN6-F1
#
_cell.length_a   1.000
_cell.length_b   1.000
_cell.length_c   1.000
_cell.angle_alpha   90.00
_cell.angle_beta   90.00
_cell.angle_gamma   90.00
#
_symmetry.space_group_name_H-M   'P 1'
#
loop_
_entity.id
_entity.type
_entity.pdbx_description
1 polymer ?
#
loop_
_entity_poly.entity_id
_entity_poly.type
_entity_poly.pdbx_seq_one_letter_code
_entity_poly.pdbx_strand_id
1 'polypeptide(L)'
;MEVRRGWATGLDPVDEALIDESLAFVRDADADGVLGRLATGLTRRQRASVAAHCAMAHAAVLVFPASLERLIAGFRAEGFAVAEPVPSVVVRDRLSRRHGVAASALDVRIVHVHVPAPDRRPDLVELFVLEVPPGSELTPIAVRERVERNESHLALEVRGPDEVVLRGLRDLLVEQGGLVADGGGFNPLEDCTVLYFLNPASPASPASSGVGERSVEGDHYRRLELRAGGRHLDILAEHPARATDDPAKRLLSLMTGAWTTQAIAVAAELGLADQLPATGTPAVPVPLGELADRLGVDPDGLARLLHYLATLGLVTPSEDSYRLTEPGELLRRDARHSLHPLALLYGGPFYQSFGALAHAVRTGSEAFKKLFGQGHFDYFAEHPALAELFDSAMAASAPMFEPVPGLVDLSDARVVVDVAGGNGELLSRFLNHAPHLRGILFERAHVLERARQRLADAGQSERCDLVAGDFTENVPTGGDVYLLSRILHDWDDEQCLTILRRCAAGIRHGARLLIVERLLTTDGTSSLAAAWDLHMLCNVGGRERTAEHYERLLTAAGFDLVSISDLPLDGSLLQARRRRQGQRDPA
;
A
#
# COMPACT_ATOMS: atom_id res chain seq x y z
N MET A 1 13.07 29.38 35.10
CA MET A 1 11.94 29.12 36.02
C MET A 1 12.00 27.65 36.40
N GLU A 2 12.53 27.30 37.57
CA GLU A 2 12.51 25.90 38.02
C GLU A 2 11.08 25.48 38.33
N VAL A 3 10.67 24.30 37.86
CA VAL A 3 9.36 23.73 38.19
C VAL A 3 9.37 23.37 39.67
N ARG A 4 8.36 23.81 40.43
CA ARG A 4 8.31 23.51 41.87
C ARG A 4 8.02 22.02 42.08
N ARG A 5 8.73 21.36 43.00
CA ARG A 5 8.43 19.96 43.39
C ARG A 5 6.97 19.81 43.79
N GLY A 6 6.27 18.83 43.22
CA GLY A 6 4.86 18.56 43.52
C GLY A 6 3.85 19.38 42.70
N TRP A 7 4.27 20.00 41.60
CA TRP A 7 3.38 20.72 40.66
C TRP A 7 2.32 19.79 40.03
N ALA A 8 2.65 18.50 39.87
CA ALA A 8 1.77 17.50 39.31
C ALA A 8 1.18 16.59 40.40
N THR A 9 0.18 17.10 41.14
CA THR A 9 -0.48 16.31 42.19
C THR A 9 -1.13 15.04 41.62
N GLY A 10 -0.57 13.88 41.95
CA GLY A 10 -1.06 12.56 41.50
C GLY A 10 -0.40 12.00 40.24
N LEU A 11 0.68 12.62 39.74
CA LEU A 11 1.55 12.03 38.74
C LEU A 11 2.56 11.08 39.40
N ASP A 12 2.92 10.00 38.71
CA ASP A 12 3.95 9.08 39.18
C ASP A 12 5.33 9.78 39.20
N PRO A 13 6.16 9.59 40.25
CA PRO A 13 7.47 10.23 40.33
C PRO A 13 8.39 9.94 39.14
N VAL A 14 8.23 8.80 38.47
CA VAL A 14 9.02 8.47 37.26
C VAL A 14 8.62 9.37 36.10
N ASP A 15 7.31 9.62 35.93
CA ASP A 15 6.80 10.48 34.86
C ASP A 15 7.12 11.96 35.16
N GLU A 16 7.03 12.39 36.44
CA GLU A 16 7.41 13.75 36.86
C GLU A 16 8.89 14.02 36.58
N ALA A 17 9.77 13.09 36.96
CA ALA A 17 11.20 13.21 36.70
C ALA A 17 11.53 13.25 35.20
N LEU A 18 10.81 12.45 34.39
CA LEU A 18 10.97 12.40 32.94
C LEU A 18 10.59 13.74 32.29
N ILE A 19 9.47 14.32 32.71
CA ILE A 19 9.03 15.64 32.25
C ILE A 19 10.03 16.72 32.67
N ASP A 20 10.45 16.72 33.93
CA ASP A 20 11.39 17.73 34.45
C ASP A 20 12.73 17.67 33.70
N GLU A 21 13.24 16.47 33.40
CA GLU A 21 14.46 16.31 32.60
C GLU A 21 14.26 16.84 31.17
N SER A 22 13.12 16.52 30.52
CA SER A 22 12.80 17.04 29.19
C SER A 22 12.70 18.57 29.17
N LEU A 23 12.01 19.17 30.14
CA LEU A 23 11.90 20.63 30.28
C LEU A 23 13.24 21.30 30.53
N ALA A 24 14.11 20.67 31.35
CA ALA A 24 15.46 21.17 31.58
C ALA A 24 16.33 21.06 30.33
N PHE A 25 16.25 19.93 29.62
CA PHE A 25 17.05 19.69 28.41
C PHE A 25 16.71 20.71 27.30
N VAL A 26 15.41 20.90 27.00
CA VAL A 26 14.97 21.79 25.90
C VAL A 26 15.41 23.25 26.10
N ARG A 27 15.62 23.71 27.34
CA ARG A 27 16.04 25.11 27.60
C ARG A 27 17.39 25.47 27.02
N ASP A 28 18.34 24.56 27.15
CA ASP A 28 19.75 24.83 26.88
C ASP A 28 20.29 24.00 25.70
N ALA A 29 19.52 23.03 25.21
CA ALA A 29 19.95 22.14 24.14
C ALA A 29 19.89 22.80 22.76
N ASP A 30 20.84 22.39 21.92
CA ASP A 30 20.87 22.66 20.48
C ASP A 30 21.10 21.35 19.72
N ALA A 31 21.28 21.45 18.40
CA ALA A 31 21.50 20.26 17.58
C ALA A 31 22.76 19.47 17.98
N ASP A 32 23.85 20.10 18.43
CA ASP A 32 25.04 19.38 18.93
C ASP A 32 24.73 18.65 20.25
N GLY A 33 23.95 19.26 21.14
CA GLY A 33 23.47 18.64 22.37
C GLY A 33 22.64 17.37 22.13
N VAL A 34 21.72 17.41 21.17
CA VAL A 34 20.92 16.24 20.77
C VAL A 34 21.80 15.13 20.19
N LEU A 35 22.72 15.48 19.29
CA LEU A 35 23.61 14.51 18.65
C LEU A 35 24.61 13.91 19.63
N GLY A 36 25.10 14.69 20.61
CA GLY A 36 26.00 14.21 21.65
C GLY A 36 25.36 13.14 22.54
N ARG A 37 24.04 13.18 22.69
CA ARG A 37 23.22 12.22 23.43
C ARG A 37 22.95 10.93 22.64
N LEU A 38 22.48 11.07 21.39
CA LEU A 38 21.99 9.93 20.61
C LEU A 38 22.99 9.36 19.61
N ALA A 39 23.79 10.21 18.95
CA ALA A 39 24.71 9.83 17.89
C ALA A 39 26.16 9.77 18.41
N THR A 40 26.39 8.95 19.45
CA THR A 40 27.65 8.92 20.20
C THR A 40 28.87 8.51 19.38
N GLY A 41 28.66 7.89 18.20
CA GLY A 41 29.74 7.57 17.26
C GLY A 41 30.33 8.80 16.54
N LEU A 42 29.59 9.92 16.48
CA LEU A 42 30.06 11.13 15.81
C LEU A 42 31.15 11.84 16.61
N THR A 43 32.24 12.18 15.95
CA THR A 43 33.24 13.11 16.49
C THR A 43 32.65 14.51 16.68
N ARG A 44 33.26 15.33 17.54
CA ARG A 44 32.84 16.73 17.77
C ARG A 44 32.75 17.55 16.47
N ARG A 45 33.67 17.31 15.52
CA ARG A 45 33.65 17.99 14.21
C ARG A 45 32.47 17.53 13.36
N GLN A 46 32.19 16.22 13.31
CA GLN A 46 31.06 15.70 12.56
C GLN A 46 29.73 16.20 13.15
N ARG A 47 29.58 16.22 14.48
CA ARG A 47 28.38 16.78 15.12
C ARG A 47 28.20 18.25 14.81
N ALA A 48 29.27 19.06 14.84
CA ALA A 48 29.20 20.46 14.44
C ALA A 48 28.77 20.63 12.97
N SER A 49 29.21 19.73 12.07
CA SER A 49 28.76 19.72 10.67
C SER A 49 27.27 19.37 10.53
N VAL A 50 26.79 18.34 11.23
CA VAL A 50 25.35 17.98 11.24
C VAL A 50 24.52 19.12 11.84
N ALA A 51 24.97 19.70 12.96
CA ALA A 51 24.32 20.80 13.65
C ALA A 51 24.27 22.10 12.84
N ALA A 52 25.13 22.28 11.83
CA ALA A 52 25.03 23.40 10.90
C ALA A 52 23.77 23.32 10.01
N HIS A 53 23.32 22.10 9.71
CA HIS A 53 22.14 21.81 8.88
C HIS A 53 20.89 21.52 9.70
N CYS A 54 20.98 21.44 11.02
CA CYS A 54 19.85 21.08 11.87
C CYS A 54 19.61 22.14 12.95
N ALA A 55 18.37 22.32 13.35
CA ALA A 55 18.00 22.93 14.62
C ALA A 55 17.40 21.85 15.52
N MET A 56 17.50 22.01 16.83
CA MET A 56 16.61 21.25 17.71
C MET A 56 15.14 21.56 17.34
N ALA A 57 14.23 20.62 17.48
CA ALA A 57 12.80 20.84 17.25
C ALA A 57 12.05 20.68 18.57
N HIS A 58 12.10 19.47 19.15
CA HIS A 58 11.44 19.16 20.41
C HIS A 58 12.07 17.95 21.11
N ALA A 59 11.70 17.75 22.36
CA ALA A 59 11.87 16.48 23.07
C ALA A 59 10.49 15.86 23.29
N ALA A 60 10.35 14.54 23.09
CA ALA A 60 9.09 13.84 23.25
C ALA A 60 9.18 12.70 24.25
N VAL A 61 8.15 12.54 25.08
CA VAL A 61 8.07 11.47 26.10
C VAL A 61 6.64 10.98 26.29
N LEU A 62 6.48 9.69 26.64
CA LEU A 62 5.20 9.07 26.98
C LEU A 62 5.03 9.02 28.51
N VAL A 63 3.89 9.52 29.00
CA VAL A 63 3.55 9.63 30.42
C VAL A 63 2.13 9.15 30.72
N PHE A 64 1.87 8.76 31.97
CA PHE A 64 0.64 8.08 32.37
C PHE A 64 -0.02 8.75 33.59
N PRO A 65 -0.60 9.96 33.44
CA PRO A 65 -1.29 10.63 34.52
C PRO A 65 -2.63 9.95 34.84
N ALA A 66 -3.12 10.13 36.06
CA ALA A 66 -4.49 9.74 36.42
C ALA A 66 -5.56 10.61 35.73
N SER A 67 -5.19 11.82 35.28
CA SER A 67 -6.07 12.72 34.54
C SER A 67 -5.26 13.71 33.69
N LEU A 68 -5.55 13.75 32.39
CA LEU A 68 -5.00 14.69 31.41
C LEU A 68 -5.37 16.13 31.76
N GLU A 69 -6.62 16.37 32.15
CA GLU A 69 -7.10 17.69 32.54
C GLU A 69 -6.26 18.25 33.72
N ARG A 70 -6.01 17.42 34.74
CA ARG A 70 -5.17 17.81 35.89
C ARG A 70 -3.73 18.05 35.50
N LEU A 71 -3.17 17.22 34.61
CA LEU A 71 -1.80 17.42 34.09
C LEU A 71 -1.67 18.78 33.39
N ILE A 72 -2.61 19.13 32.51
CA ILE A 72 -2.64 20.42 31.80
C ILE A 72 -2.82 21.59 32.78
N ALA A 73 -3.71 21.45 33.77
CA ALA A 73 -3.90 22.46 34.81
C ALA A 73 -2.62 22.70 35.63
N GLY A 74 -1.87 21.64 35.95
CA GLY A 74 -0.57 21.72 36.61
C GLY A 74 0.45 22.53 35.81
N PHE A 75 0.61 22.24 34.52
CA PHE A 75 1.50 23.01 33.64
C PHE A 75 1.11 24.49 33.57
N ARG A 76 -0.19 24.79 33.43
CA ARG A 76 -0.68 26.18 33.38
C ARG A 76 -0.45 26.92 34.69
N ALA A 77 -0.59 26.24 35.83
CA ALA A 77 -0.33 26.83 37.15
C ALA A 77 1.16 27.18 37.34
N GLU A 78 2.06 26.39 36.77
CA GLU A 78 3.49 26.68 36.73
C GLU A 78 3.87 27.72 35.65
N GLY A 79 2.91 28.22 34.86
CA GLY A 79 3.12 29.30 33.89
C GLY A 79 3.58 28.84 32.51
N PHE A 80 3.47 27.54 32.19
CA PHE A 80 3.73 27.04 30.84
C PHE A 80 2.55 27.30 29.90
N ALA A 81 2.84 27.60 28.64
CA ALA A 81 1.83 27.63 27.59
C ALA A 81 1.62 26.21 27.05
N VAL A 82 0.36 25.76 27.02
CA VAL A 82 0.00 24.40 26.63
C VAL A 82 -1.04 24.46 25.52
N ALA A 83 -0.75 23.83 24.38
CA ALA A 83 -1.66 23.76 23.24
C ALA A 83 -2.86 22.85 23.53
N GLU A 84 -3.86 22.88 22.65
CA GLU A 84 -4.99 21.96 22.73
C GLU A 84 -4.53 20.51 22.46
N PRO A 85 -4.86 19.53 23.31
CA PRO A 85 -4.44 18.16 23.10
C PRO A 85 -5.06 17.56 21.84
N VAL A 86 -4.26 16.90 21.01
CA VAL A 86 -4.72 16.21 19.79
C VAL A 86 -4.55 14.69 19.90
N PRO A 87 -5.32 13.86 19.18
CA PRO A 87 -5.13 12.41 19.20
C PRO A 87 -3.78 11.98 18.60
N SER A 88 -3.09 11.03 19.25
CA SER A 88 -1.89 10.37 18.69
C SER A 88 -2.24 9.03 18.08
N VAL A 89 -2.43 8.98 16.76
CA VAL A 89 -2.71 7.71 16.05
C VAL A 89 -1.48 6.81 16.05
N VAL A 90 -0.29 7.37 15.80
CA VAL A 90 0.95 6.59 15.65
C VAL A 90 1.36 5.90 16.96
N VAL A 91 1.39 6.64 18.07
CA VAL A 91 1.80 6.07 19.37
C VAL A 91 0.74 5.09 19.88
N ARG A 92 -0.55 5.40 19.70
CA ARG A 92 -1.64 4.48 20.02
C ARG A 92 -1.50 3.15 19.28
N ASP A 93 -1.27 3.18 17.97
CA ASP A 93 -1.18 1.97 17.16
C ASP A 93 0.11 1.18 17.46
N ARG A 94 1.18 1.85 17.89
CA ARG A 94 2.40 1.20 18.40
C ARG A 94 2.16 0.51 19.74
N LEU A 95 1.53 1.19 20.69
CA LEU A 95 1.18 0.61 22.00
C LEU A 95 0.21 -0.57 21.85
N SER A 96 -0.81 -0.42 20.99
CA SER A 96 -1.75 -1.48 20.65
C SER A 96 -1.04 -2.74 20.15
N ARG A 97 -0.15 -2.61 19.17
CA ARG A 97 0.63 -3.75 18.64
C ARG A 97 1.59 -4.34 19.66
N ARG A 98 2.26 -3.50 20.46
CA ARG A 98 3.28 -3.94 21.42
C ARG A 98 2.68 -4.72 22.59
N HIS A 99 1.50 -4.31 23.07
CA HIS A 99 0.85 -4.90 24.24
C HIS A 99 -0.33 -5.82 23.90
N GLY A 100 -0.67 -5.95 22.60
CA GLY A 100 -1.78 -6.81 22.16
C GLY A 100 -3.15 -6.32 22.62
N VAL A 101 -3.31 -5.00 22.80
CA VAL A 101 -4.55 -4.36 23.25
C VAL A 101 -5.20 -3.64 22.08
N ALA A 102 -6.53 -3.68 21.99
CA ALA A 102 -7.26 -2.99 20.93
C ALA A 102 -6.94 -1.48 20.94
N ALA A 103 -6.65 -0.88 19.78
CA ALA A 103 -6.34 0.54 19.67
C ALA A 103 -7.47 1.44 20.20
N SER A 104 -8.74 0.99 20.11
CA SER A 104 -9.90 1.69 20.67
C SER A 104 -9.91 1.78 22.20
N ALA A 105 -9.16 0.92 22.89
CA ALA A 105 -9.01 0.95 24.34
C ALA A 105 -7.87 1.88 24.81
N LEU A 106 -7.15 2.51 23.88
CA LEU A 106 -6.02 3.39 24.15
C LEU A 106 -6.33 4.80 23.64
N ASP A 107 -6.71 5.71 24.54
CA ASP A 107 -6.82 7.14 24.20
C ASP A 107 -5.50 7.86 24.48
N VAL A 108 -4.60 7.84 23.49
CA VAL A 108 -3.32 8.54 23.56
C VAL A 108 -3.48 9.93 22.99
N ARG A 109 -3.18 10.96 23.80
CA ARG A 109 -3.21 12.37 23.41
C ARG A 109 -1.80 12.94 23.29
N ILE A 110 -1.58 13.83 22.33
CA ILE A 110 -0.37 14.64 22.20
C ILE A 110 -0.64 15.97 22.90
N VAL A 111 0.23 16.36 23.82
CA VAL A 111 0.17 17.65 24.51
C VAL A 111 1.48 18.39 24.25
N HIS A 112 1.38 19.55 23.60
CA HIS A 112 2.52 20.42 23.35
C HIS A 112 2.68 21.44 24.47
N VAL A 113 3.82 21.40 25.16
CA VAL A 113 4.18 22.28 26.26
C VAL A 113 5.32 23.19 25.84
N HIS A 114 5.07 24.49 25.81
CA HIS A 114 6.06 25.52 25.43
C HIS A 114 6.81 26.06 26.64
N VAL A 115 8.14 26.06 26.55
CA VAL A 115 9.11 26.44 27.57
C VAL A 115 9.59 27.88 27.32
N PRO A 116 9.26 28.85 28.17
CA PRO A 116 9.62 30.24 27.93
C PRO A 116 11.13 30.44 27.69
N ALA A 117 11.51 30.80 26.46
CA ALA A 117 12.91 31.04 26.07
C ALA A 117 13.09 32.47 25.54
N PRO A 118 14.17 33.18 25.93
CA PRO A 118 14.38 34.59 25.56
C PRO A 118 14.64 34.84 24.06
N ASP A 119 15.06 33.80 23.29
CA ASP A 119 15.73 33.99 21.99
C ASP A 119 15.05 33.29 20.79
N ARG A 120 13.75 32.99 20.83
CA ARG A 120 13.01 32.25 19.76
C ARG A 120 13.61 30.89 19.38
N ARG A 121 14.33 30.24 20.31
CA ARG A 121 14.77 28.85 20.14
C ARG A 121 13.56 27.90 20.31
N PRO A 122 13.64 26.69 19.75
CA PRO A 122 12.57 25.70 19.89
C PRO A 122 12.35 25.44 21.37
N ASP A 123 11.13 25.66 21.80
CA ASP A 123 10.72 25.67 23.20
C ASP A 123 9.79 24.51 23.52
N LEU A 124 9.80 23.43 22.73
CA LEU A 124 8.72 22.45 22.78
C LEU A 124 9.12 21.14 23.47
N VAL A 125 8.32 20.77 24.47
CA VAL A 125 8.21 19.38 24.94
C VAL A 125 6.88 18.81 24.45
N GLU A 126 6.95 17.67 23.76
CA GLU A 126 5.80 16.91 23.29
C GLU A 126 5.51 15.75 24.26
N LEU A 127 4.33 15.74 24.85
CA LEU A 127 3.93 14.66 25.76
C LEU A 127 2.92 13.76 25.04
N PHE A 128 3.25 12.49 24.90
CA PHE A 128 2.25 11.46 24.66
C PHE A 128 1.63 11.10 26.00
N VAL A 129 0.32 11.24 26.12
CA VAL A 129 -0.41 11.08 27.37
C VAL A 129 -1.42 9.95 27.21
N LEU A 130 -1.28 8.90 28.00
CA LEU A 130 -2.29 7.86 28.16
C LEU A 130 -2.84 7.94 29.58
N GLU A 131 -4.13 8.26 29.74
CA GLU A 131 -4.73 8.36 31.08
C GLU A 131 -4.84 6.98 31.75
N VAL A 132 -4.25 6.85 32.95
CA VAL A 132 -4.25 5.61 33.74
C VAL A 132 -4.70 5.93 35.16
N PRO A 133 -6.03 6.04 35.41
CA PRO A 133 -6.55 6.29 36.75
C PRO A 133 -6.27 5.09 37.68
N PRO A 134 -6.27 5.30 39.01
CA PRO A 134 -6.07 4.21 39.97
C PRO A 134 -7.05 3.05 39.73
N GLY A 135 -6.50 1.83 39.60
CA GLY A 135 -7.28 0.63 39.31
C GLY A 135 -7.57 0.36 37.83
N SER A 136 -7.03 1.17 36.91
CA SER A 136 -7.16 0.96 35.47
C SER A 136 -6.51 -0.35 35.00
N GLU A 137 -7.14 -1.04 34.06
CA GLU A 137 -6.58 -2.22 33.37
C GLU A 137 -5.34 -1.87 32.53
N LEU A 138 -5.09 -0.58 32.27
CA LEU A 138 -3.89 -0.09 31.58
C LEU A 138 -2.66 0.01 32.49
N THR A 139 -2.81 -0.22 33.81
CA THR A 139 -1.70 -0.17 34.78
C THR A 139 -0.47 -1.00 34.36
N PRO A 140 -0.61 -2.26 33.88
CA PRO A 140 0.54 -3.05 33.44
C PRO A 140 1.28 -2.43 32.25
N ILE A 141 0.57 -1.77 31.34
CA ILE A 141 1.16 -1.07 30.18
C ILE A 141 1.99 0.11 30.67
N ALA A 142 1.43 0.94 31.56
CA ALA A 142 2.13 2.10 32.13
C ALA A 142 3.41 1.69 32.87
N VAL A 143 3.34 0.66 33.72
CA VAL A 143 4.52 0.14 34.45
C VAL A 143 5.60 -0.32 33.47
N ARG A 144 5.21 -1.04 32.42
CA ARG A 144 6.16 -1.55 31.42
C ARG A 144 6.78 -0.44 30.58
N GLU A 145 5.98 0.50 30.09
CA GLU A 145 6.46 1.60 29.25
C GLU A 145 7.33 2.62 30.01
N ARG A 146 7.08 2.83 31.32
CA ARG A 146 7.99 3.64 32.17
C ARG A 146 9.41 3.08 32.23
N VAL A 147 9.52 1.75 32.15
CA VAL A 147 10.81 1.04 32.10
C VAL A 147 11.39 1.01 30.69
N GLU A 148 10.58 0.69 29.68
CA GLU A 148 11.06 0.46 28.30
C GLU A 148 11.28 1.75 27.49
N ARG A 149 10.54 2.82 27.80
CA ARG A 149 10.65 4.17 27.24
C ARG A 149 10.70 4.18 25.70
N ASN A 150 9.87 3.36 25.07
CA ASN A 150 9.90 3.14 23.63
C ASN A 150 9.46 4.36 22.80
N GLU A 151 8.73 5.29 23.42
CA GLU A 151 8.20 6.51 22.78
C GLU A 151 8.88 7.77 23.32
N SER A 152 10.13 7.65 23.77
CA SER A 152 10.99 8.78 24.14
C SER A 152 11.99 9.09 23.05
N HIS A 153 11.91 10.31 22.49
CA HIS A 153 12.77 10.74 21.38
C HIS A 153 13.17 12.21 21.44
N LEU A 154 14.26 12.54 20.75
CA LEU A 154 14.67 13.92 20.49
C LEU A 154 14.50 14.21 19.00
N ALA A 155 14.02 15.38 18.65
CA ALA A 155 13.77 15.78 17.27
C ALA A 155 14.70 16.91 16.81
N LEU A 156 15.14 16.81 15.57
CA LEU A 156 15.90 17.82 14.84
C LEU A 156 15.13 18.24 13.58
N GLU A 157 15.05 19.55 13.34
CA GLU A 157 14.52 20.13 12.10
C GLU A 157 15.67 20.43 11.13
N VAL A 158 15.56 19.95 9.89
CA VAL A 158 16.56 20.14 8.83
C VAL A 158 16.34 21.51 8.17
N ARG A 159 17.41 22.31 8.11
CA ARG A 159 17.45 23.62 7.47
C ARG A 159 17.79 23.49 5.99
N GLY A 160 16.88 23.95 5.13
CA GLY A 160 17.06 23.89 3.68
C GLY A 160 17.23 22.45 3.18
N PRO A 161 16.24 21.57 3.41
CA PRO A 161 16.33 20.17 3.02
C PRO A 161 16.41 20.05 1.49
N ASP A 162 17.48 19.43 1.02
CA ASP A 162 17.63 18.96 -0.35
C ASP A 162 18.17 17.52 -0.32
N GLU A 163 18.18 16.87 -1.48
CA GLU A 163 18.56 15.47 -1.60
C GLU A 163 19.99 15.19 -1.08
N VAL A 164 20.94 16.08 -1.36
CA VAL A 164 22.35 15.93 -0.93
C VAL A 164 22.45 16.08 0.58
N VAL A 165 21.77 17.06 1.15
CA VAL A 165 21.74 17.30 2.59
C VAL A 165 21.09 16.11 3.30
N LEU A 166 19.93 15.63 2.85
CA LEU A 166 19.20 14.55 3.51
C LEU A 166 19.93 13.21 3.43
N ARG A 167 20.46 12.84 2.26
CA ARG A 167 21.30 11.63 2.11
C ARG A 167 22.55 11.72 2.97
N GLY A 168 23.26 12.85 2.91
CA GLY A 168 24.47 13.06 3.70
C GLY A 168 24.22 12.99 5.21
N LEU A 169 23.11 13.57 5.69
CA LEU A 169 22.70 13.47 7.10
C LEU A 169 22.36 12.04 7.48
N ARG A 170 21.53 11.34 6.70
CA ARG A 170 21.18 9.92 6.92
C ARG A 170 22.43 9.05 7.01
N ASP A 171 23.29 9.11 5.99
CA ASP A 171 24.49 8.28 5.90
C ASP A 171 25.44 8.56 7.06
N LEU A 172 25.67 9.84 7.39
CA LEU A 172 26.55 10.20 8.51
C LEU A 172 26.00 9.71 9.85
N LEU A 173 24.69 9.85 10.09
CA LEU A 173 24.04 9.37 11.32
C LEU A 173 24.07 7.84 11.44
N VAL A 174 23.90 7.11 10.34
CA VAL A 174 23.91 5.65 10.32
C VAL A 174 25.33 5.09 10.38
N GLU A 175 26.18 5.48 9.44
CA GLU A 175 27.51 4.87 9.26
C GLU A 175 28.50 5.30 10.33
N GLN A 176 28.42 6.56 10.78
CA GLN A 176 29.38 7.12 11.73
C GLN A 176 28.72 7.44 13.08
N GLY A 177 27.44 7.79 13.10
CA GLY A 177 26.73 8.13 14.33
C GLY A 177 26.33 6.92 15.18
N GLY A 178 26.38 5.72 14.62
CA GLY A 178 26.00 4.48 15.31
C GLY A 178 24.49 4.32 15.47
N LEU A 179 23.70 5.11 14.75
CA LEU A 179 22.25 5.00 14.72
C LEU A 179 21.80 3.99 13.66
N VAL A 180 20.58 3.50 13.78
CA VAL A 180 19.95 2.60 12.80
C VAL A 180 18.69 3.25 12.26
N ALA A 181 18.43 3.13 10.97
CA ALA A 181 17.15 3.55 10.39
C ALA A 181 15.97 2.83 11.08
N ASP A 182 14.98 3.61 11.50
CA ASP A 182 13.78 3.16 12.20
C ASP A 182 12.51 3.68 11.49
N GLY A 183 12.60 3.84 10.18
CA GLY A 183 11.48 4.19 9.31
C GLY A 183 11.17 5.66 9.33
N GLY A 184 9.99 6.01 8.81
CA GLY A 184 9.63 7.39 8.58
C GLY A 184 8.32 7.51 7.84
N GLY A 185 7.94 8.74 7.50
CA GLY A 185 6.77 9.01 6.68
C GLY A 185 6.68 10.46 6.27
N PHE A 186 5.82 10.74 5.30
CA PHE A 186 5.44 12.10 4.93
C PHE A 186 4.14 12.46 5.64
N ASN A 187 4.14 13.56 6.39
CA ASN A 187 2.96 14.14 7.01
C ASN A 187 2.41 15.27 6.10
N PRO A 188 1.28 15.05 5.39
CA PRO A 188 0.72 16.05 4.49
C PRO A 188 0.13 17.27 5.21
N LEU A 189 -0.20 17.15 6.51
CA LEU A 189 -0.75 18.26 7.30
C LEU A 189 0.32 19.28 7.69
N GLU A 190 1.54 18.80 7.92
CA GLU A 190 2.70 19.62 8.32
C GLU A 190 3.65 19.90 7.15
N ASP A 191 3.34 19.38 5.96
CA ASP A 191 4.21 19.37 4.78
C ASP A 191 5.66 19.00 5.15
N CYS A 192 5.82 17.88 5.86
CA CYS A 192 7.12 17.45 6.37
C CYS A 192 7.35 15.96 6.15
N THR A 193 8.58 15.62 5.79
CA THR A 193 9.10 14.25 5.76
C THR A 193 9.86 13.98 7.05
N VAL A 194 9.54 12.88 7.72
CA VAL A 194 10.15 12.50 8.99
C VAL A 194 10.94 11.21 8.83
N LEU A 195 12.20 11.20 9.29
CA LEU A 195 13.07 10.04 9.36
C LEU A 195 13.36 9.72 10.83
N TYR A 196 13.02 8.53 11.28
CA TYR A 196 13.30 8.04 12.62
C TYR A 196 14.57 7.21 12.66
N PHE A 197 15.41 7.42 13.66
CA PHE A 197 16.64 6.68 13.88
C PHE A 197 16.65 6.13 15.29
N LEU A 198 17.00 4.86 15.46
CA LEU A 198 17.14 4.23 16.78
C LEU A 198 18.61 4.25 17.22
N ASN A 199 18.86 4.58 18.48
CA ASN A 199 20.16 4.38 19.13
C ASN A 199 20.22 2.96 19.72
N PRO A 200 20.96 2.01 19.10
CA PRO A 200 21.05 0.63 19.60
C PRO A 200 21.85 0.52 20.91
N ALA A 201 22.67 1.52 21.24
CA ALA A 201 23.46 1.55 22.47
C ALA A 201 22.64 2.02 23.69
N SER A 202 21.45 2.60 23.47
CA SER A 202 20.51 2.89 24.55
C SER A 202 19.91 1.58 25.07
N PRO A 203 20.15 1.21 26.33
CA PRO A 203 19.86 -0.14 26.84
C PRO A 203 18.41 -0.53 26.59
N ALA A 204 18.18 -1.55 25.76
CA ALA A 204 16.95 -2.32 25.83
C ALA A 204 17.08 -3.21 27.07
N SER A 205 16.26 -2.99 28.09
CA SER A 205 16.22 -3.94 29.19
C SER A 205 15.74 -5.30 28.64
N PRO A 206 16.42 -6.42 28.98
CA PRO A 206 16.32 -7.66 28.23
C PRO A 206 15.03 -8.42 28.58
N ALA A 207 14.28 -8.83 27.56
CA ALA A 207 13.33 -9.93 27.68
C ALA A 207 14.04 -11.32 27.78
N SER A 208 15.34 -11.37 28.07
CA SER A 208 16.14 -12.61 28.10
C SER A 208 17.43 -12.54 28.93
N SER A 209 17.38 -12.18 30.22
CA SER A 209 18.30 -12.73 31.24
C SER A 209 17.99 -12.18 32.63
N GLY A 210 18.28 -13.00 33.64
CA GLY A 210 17.75 -12.89 35.00
C GLY A 210 18.15 -11.64 35.80
N VAL A 211 17.33 -11.46 36.83
CA VAL A 211 17.35 -10.51 37.95
C VAL A 211 18.74 -9.96 38.31
N GLY A 212 18.87 -8.63 38.24
CA GLY A 212 19.91 -7.85 38.89
C GLY A 212 19.58 -6.36 38.79
N GLU A 213 19.36 -5.71 39.95
CA GLU A 213 19.20 -4.27 40.07
C GLU A 213 20.41 -3.55 39.45
N ARG A 214 20.16 -2.72 38.43
CA ARG A 214 21.14 -1.76 37.90
C ARG A 214 20.62 -0.35 38.07
N SER A 215 21.54 0.54 38.40
CA SER A 215 21.35 1.98 38.61
C SER A 215 20.79 2.69 37.38
N VAL A 216 19.90 3.64 37.62
CA VAL A 216 19.29 4.57 36.64
C VAL A 216 20.31 5.67 36.30
N GLU A 217 21.42 5.30 35.67
CA GLU A 217 22.38 6.26 35.09
C GLU A 217 22.55 5.93 33.61
N GLY A 218 21.64 6.46 32.79
CA GLY A 218 21.65 6.32 31.33
C GLY A 218 20.61 7.24 30.69
N ASP A 219 20.91 7.73 29.48
CA ASP A 219 20.05 8.65 28.72
C ASP A 219 18.77 7.95 28.27
N HIS A 220 17.61 8.57 28.51
CA HIS A 220 16.30 7.93 28.32
C HIS A 220 15.72 8.07 26.92
N TYR A 221 16.32 8.93 26.10
CA TYR A 221 15.94 9.06 24.70
C TYR A 221 16.53 7.90 23.90
N ARG A 222 15.67 7.18 23.19
CA ARG A 222 16.08 5.99 22.41
C ARG A 222 16.11 6.26 20.92
N ARG A 223 15.38 7.28 20.48
CA ARG A 223 15.19 7.59 19.07
C ARG A 223 15.53 9.05 18.78
N LEU A 224 16.13 9.28 17.62
CA LEU A 224 16.28 10.57 16.99
C LEU A 224 15.22 10.69 15.90
N GLU A 225 14.46 11.77 15.89
CA GLU A 225 13.56 12.17 14.81
C GLU A 225 14.25 13.26 13.99
N LEU A 226 14.34 13.08 12.68
CA LEU A 226 14.84 14.11 11.75
C LEU A 226 13.67 14.55 10.87
N ARG A 227 13.30 15.82 10.98
CA ARG A 227 12.17 16.44 10.29
C ARG A 227 12.68 17.30 9.15
N ALA A 228 12.14 17.12 7.96
CA ALA A 228 12.53 17.85 6.77
C ALA A 228 11.30 18.42 6.07
N GLY A 229 11.20 19.75 5.98
CA GLY A 229 10.14 20.39 5.21
C GLY A 229 10.07 19.91 3.75
N GLY A 230 8.85 19.69 3.26
CA GLY A 230 8.55 19.16 1.94
C GLY A 230 8.46 17.63 1.86
N ARG A 231 8.15 17.16 0.65
CA ARG A 231 7.94 15.74 0.34
C ARG A 231 9.18 15.10 -0.28
N HIS A 232 9.86 14.26 0.48
CA HIS A 232 11.12 13.59 0.09
C HIS A 232 10.92 12.06 0.10
N LEU A 233 10.27 11.52 -0.92
CA LEU A 233 9.93 10.08 -0.97
C LEU A 233 11.14 9.18 -1.24
N ASP A 234 12.12 9.66 -2.00
CA ASP A 234 13.29 8.86 -2.39
C ASP A 234 14.15 8.51 -1.17
N ILE A 235 14.38 9.48 -0.28
CA ILE A 235 15.11 9.22 0.97
C ILE A 235 14.33 8.31 1.92
N LEU A 236 12.98 8.38 1.92
CA LEU A 236 12.14 7.48 2.71
C LEU A 236 12.24 6.04 2.22
N ALA A 237 12.29 5.82 0.91
CA ALA A 237 12.48 4.49 0.33
C ALA A 237 13.82 3.87 0.75
N GLU A 238 14.85 4.70 0.94
CA GLU A 238 16.19 4.31 1.39
C GLU A 238 16.37 4.28 2.92
N HIS A 239 15.34 4.68 3.67
CA HIS A 239 15.35 4.77 5.13
C HIS A 239 14.35 3.78 5.74
N PRO A 240 14.63 2.46 5.67
CA PRO A 240 13.66 1.45 6.02
C PRO A 240 13.28 1.50 7.49
N ALA A 241 12.01 1.20 7.77
CA ALA A 241 11.57 0.86 9.12
C ALA A 241 12.31 -0.38 9.61
N ARG A 242 12.73 -0.35 10.87
CA ARG A 242 13.04 -1.59 11.57
C ARG A 242 11.73 -2.34 11.74
N ALA A 243 11.39 -3.18 10.76
CA ALA A 243 10.46 -4.27 11.01
C ALA A 243 10.97 -4.98 12.27
N THR A 244 10.10 -5.49 13.14
CA THR A 244 10.55 -6.39 14.21
C THR A 244 11.46 -7.46 13.58
N ASP A 245 12.78 -7.34 13.80
CA ASP A 245 13.84 -8.08 13.13
C ASP A 245 13.89 -9.51 13.65
N ASP A 246 12.84 -10.26 13.35
CA ASP A 246 12.96 -11.70 13.27
C ASP A 246 12.75 -12.06 11.79
N PRO A 247 13.84 -12.26 11.03
CA PRO A 247 13.77 -12.75 9.66
C PRO A 247 12.89 -14.00 9.53
N ALA A 248 12.82 -14.84 10.58
CA ALA A 248 11.92 -15.98 10.59
C ALA A 248 10.45 -15.54 10.65
N LYS A 249 10.08 -14.56 11.48
CA LYS A 249 8.70 -14.02 11.50
C LYS A 249 8.32 -13.35 10.20
N ARG A 250 9.22 -12.58 9.59
CA ARG A 250 8.98 -11.95 8.28
C ARG A 250 8.78 -13.02 7.20
N LEU A 251 9.66 -14.01 7.14
CA LEU A 251 9.53 -15.10 6.17
C LEU A 251 8.27 -15.92 6.41
N LEU A 252 7.94 -16.24 7.67
CA LEU A 252 6.70 -16.91 8.03
C LEU A 252 5.49 -16.10 7.55
N SER A 253 5.43 -14.79 7.83
CA SER A 253 4.34 -13.93 7.37
C SER A 253 4.17 -13.99 5.84
N LEU A 254 5.27 -13.97 5.08
CA LEU A 254 5.24 -14.09 3.62
C LEU A 254 4.76 -15.49 3.18
N MET A 255 5.28 -16.55 3.80
CA MET A 255 4.88 -17.94 3.51
C MET A 255 3.39 -18.19 3.78
N THR A 256 2.83 -17.53 4.79
CA THR A 256 1.42 -17.67 5.17
C THR A 256 0.46 -16.86 4.29
N GLY A 257 0.96 -16.06 3.34
CA GLY A 257 0.11 -15.29 2.42
C GLY A 257 -0.84 -16.17 1.59
N ALA A 258 -0.47 -17.43 1.33
CA ALA A 258 -1.35 -18.39 0.66
C ALA A 258 -2.63 -18.68 1.47
N TRP A 259 -2.54 -18.66 2.80
CA TRP A 259 -3.69 -18.84 3.70
C TRP A 259 -4.61 -17.62 3.65
N THR A 260 -4.05 -16.42 3.52
CA THR A 260 -4.80 -15.18 3.29
C THR A 260 -5.65 -15.29 2.02
N THR A 261 -5.04 -15.67 0.89
CA THR A 261 -5.76 -15.83 -0.38
C THR A 261 -6.91 -16.82 -0.27
N GLN A 262 -6.68 -17.98 0.35
CA GLN A 262 -7.72 -18.99 0.56
C GLN A 262 -8.83 -18.54 1.52
N ALA A 263 -8.48 -17.87 2.63
CA ALA A 263 -9.47 -17.36 3.57
C ALA A 263 -10.43 -16.34 2.90
N ILE A 264 -9.89 -15.46 2.05
CA ILE A 264 -10.68 -14.49 1.27
C ILE A 264 -11.57 -15.21 0.26
N ALA A 265 -11.03 -16.19 -0.46
CA ALA A 265 -11.79 -16.96 -1.43
C ALA A 265 -12.92 -17.77 -0.78
N VAL A 266 -12.68 -18.41 0.35
CA VAL A 266 -13.71 -19.14 1.12
C VAL A 266 -14.78 -18.18 1.63
N ALA A 267 -14.40 -16.99 2.12
CA ALA A 267 -15.38 -15.97 2.52
C ALA A 267 -16.28 -15.54 1.34
N ALA A 268 -15.70 -15.39 0.14
CA ALA A 268 -16.44 -15.09 -1.08
C ALA A 268 -17.34 -16.26 -1.52
N GLU A 269 -16.84 -17.49 -1.48
CA GLU A 269 -17.57 -18.71 -1.86
C GLU A 269 -18.79 -18.94 -0.98
N LEU A 270 -18.62 -18.78 0.33
CA LEU A 270 -19.71 -18.89 1.30
C LEU A 270 -20.72 -17.74 1.19
N GLY A 271 -20.38 -16.63 0.51
CA GLY A 271 -21.21 -15.43 0.48
C GLY A 271 -21.25 -14.71 1.82
N LEU A 272 -20.18 -14.84 2.62
CA LEU A 272 -20.08 -14.28 3.98
C LEU A 272 -20.30 -12.76 3.97
N ALA A 273 -19.69 -12.05 3.02
CA ALA A 273 -19.78 -10.59 2.96
C ALA A 273 -21.21 -10.09 2.70
N ASP A 274 -22.02 -10.86 1.98
CA ASP A 274 -23.41 -10.45 1.71
C ASP A 274 -24.31 -10.59 2.95
N GLN A 275 -23.93 -11.45 3.90
CA GLN A 275 -24.65 -11.70 5.15
C GLN A 275 -24.26 -10.75 6.28
N LEU A 276 -23.13 -10.04 6.13
CA LEU A 276 -22.63 -9.10 7.11
C LEU A 276 -23.06 -7.67 6.78
N PRO A 277 -23.33 -6.84 7.80
CA PRO A 277 -23.67 -5.44 7.60
C PRO A 277 -22.47 -4.64 7.07
N ALA A 278 -22.74 -3.76 6.11
CA ALA A 278 -21.76 -2.82 5.56
C ALA A 278 -21.44 -1.67 6.54
N THR A 279 -20.29 -1.01 6.35
CA THR A 279 -19.90 0.16 7.13
C THR A 279 -20.93 1.28 7.03
N GLY A 280 -21.21 1.95 8.15
CA GLY A 280 -22.15 3.07 8.21
C GLY A 280 -23.64 2.71 8.05
N THR A 281 -24.00 1.45 7.82
CA THR A 281 -25.41 1.04 7.71
C THR A 281 -26.01 0.70 9.09
N PRO A 282 -27.18 1.26 9.45
CA PRO A 282 -27.92 0.85 10.64
C PRO A 282 -28.57 -0.52 10.36
N ALA A 283 -27.77 -1.57 10.54
CA ALA A 283 -28.19 -2.95 10.34
C ALA A 283 -28.10 -3.73 11.65
N VAL A 284 -29.08 -4.59 11.85
CA VAL A 284 -29.18 -5.48 13.01
C VAL A 284 -27.95 -6.41 13.01
N PRO A 285 -27.15 -6.43 14.09
CA PRO A 285 -26.07 -7.41 14.24
C PRO A 285 -26.60 -8.83 14.02
N VAL A 286 -25.83 -9.68 13.33
CA VAL A 286 -26.19 -11.09 13.11
C VAL A 286 -25.33 -11.93 14.07
N PRO A 287 -25.91 -12.55 15.11
CA PRO A 287 -25.15 -13.40 16.02
C PRO A 287 -24.45 -14.52 15.27
N LEU A 288 -23.25 -14.90 15.72
CA LEU A 288 -22.41 -15.91 15.05
C LEU A 288 -23.15 -17.23 14.76
N GLY A 289 -23.96 -17.73 15.69
CA GLY A 289 -24.73 -18.97 15.50
C GLY A 289 -25.76 -18.86 14.38
N GLU A 290 -26.48 -17.74 14.31
CA GLU A 290 -27.44 -17.49 13.23
C GLU A 290 -26.73 -17.30 11.88
N LEU A 291 -25.57 -16.65 11.87
CA LEU A 291 -24.76 -16.50 10.68
C LEU A 291 -24.27 -17.86 10.15
N ALA A 292 -23.82 -18.74 11.05
CA ALA A 292 -23.41 -20.10 10.70
C ALA A 292 -24.57 -20.91 10.09
N ASP A 293 -25.77 -20.83 10.69
CA ASP A 293 -26.98 -21.49 10.19
C ASP A 293 -27.38 -20.97 8.79
N ARG A 294 -27.33 -19.65 8.58
CA ARG A 294 -27.64 -19.02 7.27
C ARG A 294 -26.67 -19.44 6.17
N LEU A 295 -25.40 -19.61 6.52
CA LEU A 295 -24.33 -20.01 5.60
C LEU A 295 -24.24 -21.54 5.43
N GLY A 296 -24.89 -22.31 6.30
CA GLY A 296 -24.84 -23.78 6.30
C GLY A 296 -23.45 -24.33 6.68
N VAL A 297 -22.74 -23.66 7.60
CA VAL A 297 -21.36 -24.00 7.99
C VAL A 297 -21.23 -24.31 9.47
N ASP A 298 -20.12 -24.95 9.84
CA ASP A 298 -19.78 -25.18 11.24
C ASP A 298 -19.47 -23.86 11.99
N PRO A 299 -20.07 -23.59 13.16
CA PRO A 299 -19.90 -22.34 13.88
C PRO A 299 -18.47 -22.12 14.41
N ASP A 300 -17.74 -23.16 14.81
CA ASP A 300 -16.34 -23.02 15.25
C ASP A 300 -15.42 -22.68 14.05
N GLY A 301 -15.61 -23.38 12.93
CA GLY A 301 -14.93 -23.08 11.68
C GLY A 301 -15.15 -21.63 11.22
N LEU A 302 -16.39 -21.16 11.25
CA LEU A 302 -16.74 -19.79 10.91
C LEU A 302 -16.11 -18.78 11.88
N ALA A 303 -16.14 -19.05 13.19
CA ALA A 303 -15.53 -18.19 14.20
C ALA A 303 -14.03 -17.96 13.93
N ARG A 304 -13.31 -19.04 13.59
CA ARG A 304 -11.88 -19.00 13.29
C ARG A 304 -11.57 -18.23 12.00
N LEU A 305 -12.40 -18.42 10.97
CA LEU A 305 -12.28 -17.67 9.72
C LEU A 305 -12.52 -16.17 9.97
N LEU A 306 -13.59 -15.81 10.67
CA LEU A 306 -13.91 -14.41 11.01
C LEU A 306 -12.83 -13.77 11.87
N HIS A 307 -12.28 -14.50 12.85
CA HIS A 307 -11.14 -14.02 13.63
C HIS A 307 -9.95 -13.69 12.74
N TYR A 308 -9.58 -14.58 11.82
CA TYR A 308 -8.47 -14.35 10.89
C TYR A 308 -8.74 -13.17 9.95
N LEU A 309 -9.93 -13.08 9.34
CA LEU A 309 -10.34 -11.96 8.50
C LEU A 309 -10.35 -10.62 9.27
N ALA A 310 -10.64 -10.64 10.57
CA ALA A 310 -10.54 -9.47 11.42
C ALA A 310 -9.10 -8.99 11.60
N THR A 311 -8.15 -9.92 11.76
CA THR A 311 -6.71 -9.56 11.80
C THR A 311 -6.20 -8.95 10.50
N LEU A 312 -6.84 -9.29 9.38
CA LEU A 312 -6.57 -8.73 8.05
C LEU A 312 -7.30 -7.40 7.80
N GLY A 313 -8.16 -6.97 8.72
CA GLY A 313 -8.94 -5.75 8.59
C GLY A 313 -10.06 -5.82 7.55
N LEU A 314 -10.55 -7.01 7.20
CA LEU A 314 -11.69 -7.21 6.28
C LEU A 314 -13.04 -7.22 7.01
N VAL A 315 -13.03 -7.59 8.28
CA VAL A 315 -14.18 -7.50 9.18
C VAL A 315 -13.74 -6.91 10.51
N THR A 316 -14.68 -6.43 11.30
CA THR A 316 -14.44 -5.98 12.68
C THR A 316 -15.46 -6.60 13.63
N PRO A 317 -15.05 -7.03 14.84
CA PRO A 317 -15.98 -7.48 15.87
C PRO A 317 -16.94 -6.36 16.29
N SER A 318 -18.20 -6.72 16.57
CA SER A 318 -19.26 -5.81 17.04
C SER A 318 -20.20 -6.57 17.97
N GLU A 319 -19.98 -6.46 19.28
CA GLU A 319 -20.68 -7.26 20.30
C GLU A 319 -20.59 -8.76 19.98
N ASP A 320 -21.72 -9.46 19.83
CA ASP A 320 -21.81 -10.89 19.49
C ASP A 320 -21.83 -11.16 17.96
N SER A 321 -21.44 -10.16 17.16
CA SER A 321 -21.49 -10.17 15.69
C SER A 321 -20.19 -9.66 15.08
N TYR A 322 -20.11 -9.72 13.75
CA TYR A 322 -19.09 -9.04 12.96
C TYR A 322 -19.75 -8.01 12.04
N ARG A 323 -18.95 -7.05 11.55
CA ARG A 323 -19.31 -6.11 10.48
C ARG A 323 -18.21 -6.07 9.43
N LEU A 324 -18.56 -5.74 8.20
CA LEU A 324 -17.56 -5.48 7.17
C LEU A 324 -16.80 -4.18 7.47
N THR A 325 -15.55 -4.15 7.04
CA THR A 325 -14.80 -2.91 6.85
C THR A 325 -14.90 -2.47 5.39
N GLU A 326 -14.41 -1.27 5.06
CA GLU A 326 -14.38 -0.77 3.68
C GLU A 326 -13.71 -1.75 2.68
N PRO A 327 -12.53 -2.36 2.97
CA PRO A 327 -11.99 -3.41 2.10
C PRO A 327 -12.85 -4.68 2.03
N GLY A 328 -13.49 -5.08 3.14
CA GLY A 328 -14.36 -6.25 3.17
C GLY A 328 -15.61 -6.12 2.30
N GLU A 329 -16.11 -4.90 2.12
CA GLU A 329 -17.27 -4.63 1.25
C GLU A 329 -17.02 -4.96 -0.22
N LEU A 330 -15.77 -4.90 -0.67
CA LEU A 330 -15.41 -5.30 -2.03
C LEU A 330 -15.65 -6.79 -2.29
N LEU A 331 -15.85 -7.62 -1.26
CA LEU A 331 -16.21 -9.02 -1.41
C LEU A 331 -17.72 -9.26 -1.56
N ARG A 332 -18.56 -8.23 -1.43
CA ARG A 332 -20.00 -8.36 -1.68
C ARG A 332 -20.28 -8.51 -3.16
N ARG A 333 -21.29 -9.31 -3.52
CA ARG A 333 -21.69 -9.52 -4.92
C ARG A 333 -22.34 -8.29 -5.54
N ASP A 334 -22.97 -7.44 -4.74
CA ASP A 334 -23.69 -6.24 -5.17
C ASP A 334 -22.83 -4.95 -5.14
N ALA A 335 -21.57 -5.04 -4.74
CA ALA A 335 -20.68 -3.89 -4.71
C ALA A 335 -20.39 -3.36 -6.13
N ARG A 336 -20.42 -2.03 -6.30
CA ARG A 336 -20.17 -1.35 -7.59
C ARG A 336 -18.84 -1.75 -8.25
N HIS A 337 -17.83 -2.06 -7.43
CA HIS A 337 -16.51 -2.52 -7.86
C HIS A 337 -16.16 -3.83 -7.15
N SER A 338 -17.11 -4.78 -7.15
CA SER A 338 -16.92 -6.07 -6.50
C SER A 338 -15.69 -6.81 -7.01
N LEU A 339 -14.85 -7.25 -6.08
CA LEU A 339 -13.73 -8.17 -6.28
C LEU A 339 -14.11 -9.62 -5.95
N HIS A 340 -15.39 -9.91 -5.67
CA HIS A 340 -15.89 -11.26 -5.40
C HIS A 340 -15.50 -12.28 -6.49
N PRO A 341 -15.71 -12.01 -7.81
CA PRO A 341 -15.29 -12.94 -8.84
C PRO A 341 -13.77 -13.18 -8.88
N LEU A 342 -12.99 -12.13 -8.58
CA LEU A 342 -11.53 -12.21 -8.56
C LEU A 342 -11.05 -13.07 -7.39
N ALA A 343 -11.67 -12.95 -6.22
CA ALA A 343 -11.37 -13.77 -5.05
C ALA A 343 -11.59 -15.27 -5.34
N LEU A 344 -12.71 -15.62 -5.97
CA LEU A 344 -13.00 -17.01 -6.36
C LEU A 344 -11.99 -17.54 -7.38
N LEU A 345 -11.64 -16.75 -8.39
CA LEU A 345 -10.68 -17.16 -9.42
C LEU A 345 -9.28 -17.36 -8.82
N TYR A 346 -8.85 -16.46 -7.94
CA TYR A 346 -7.53 -16.47 -7.30
C TYR A 346 -7.40 -17.52 -6.20
N GLY A 347 -8.49 -17.90 -5.54
CA GLY A 347 -8.53 -19.07 -4.64
C GLY A 347 -8.81 -20.39 -5.33
N GLY A 348 -9.27 -20.37 -6.58
CA GLY A 348 -9.65 -21.54 -7.36
C GLY A 348 -8.55 -22.00 -8.33
N PRO A 349 -8.82 -22.07 -9.65
CA PRO A 349 -7.87 -22.62 -10.62
C PRO A 349 -6.48 -21.98 -10.59
N PHE A 350 -6.38 -20.66 -10.40
CA PHE A 350 -5.08 -19.99 -10.36
C PHE A 350 -4.29 -20.31 -9.09
N TYR A 351 -4.94 -20.50 -7.95
CA TYR A 351 -4.26 -21.01 -6.75
C TYR A 351 -3.66 -22.40 -7.01
N GLN A 352 -4.42 -23.28 -7.67
CA GLN A 352 -3.97 -24.63 -8.00
C GLN A 352 -2.73 -24.59 -8.92
N SER A 353 -2.74 -23.75 -9.95
CA SER A 353 -1.58 -23.51 -10.82
C SER A 353 -0.33 -23.10 -10.05
N PHE A 354 -0.46 -22.16 -9.10
CA PHE A 354 0.65 -21.73 -8.24
C PHE A 354 1.18 -22.87 -7.35
N GLY A 355 0.33 -23.82 -6.97
CA GLY A 355 0.76 -25.07 -6.32
C GLY A 355 1.73 -25.90 -7.15
N ALA A 356 1.73 -25.73 -8.48
CA ALA A 356 2.67 -26.36 -9.42
C ALA A 356 3.74 -25.40 -9.97
N LEU A 357 3.96 -24.23 -9.37
CA LEU A 357 4.92 -23.22 -9.83
C LEU A 357 6.35 -23.77 -10.05
N ALA A 358 6.78 -24.72 -9.23
CA ALA A 358 8.09 -25.36 -9.38
C ALA A 358 8.28 -26.05 -10.76
N HIS A 359 7.20 -26.50 -11.41
CA HIS A 359 7.26 -26.99 -12.78
C HIS A 359 7.54 -25.86 -13.76
N ALA A 360 6.82 -24.75 -13.65
CA ALA A 360 6.98 -23.62 -14.55
C ALA A 360 8.37 -23.02 -14.46
N VAL A 361 8.91 -22.86 -13.24
CA VAL A 361 10.29 -22.39 -13.05
C VAL A 361 11.33 -23.37 -13.64
N ARG A 362 11.11 -24.69 -13.52
CA ARG A 362 12.08 -25.69 -14.01
C ARG A 362 12.08 -25.85 -15.53
N THR A 363 10.95 -25.62 -16.17
CA THR A 363 10.74 -25.99 -17.59
C THR A 363 10.52 -24.78 -18.49
N GLY A 364 10.15 -23.63 -17.92
CA GLY A 364 9.65 -22.48 -18.67
C GLY A 364 8.24 -22.67 -19.23
N SER A 365 7.57 -23.79 -18.94
CA SER A 365 6.22 -24.11 -19.43
C SER A 365 5.15 -23.88 -18.36
N GLU A 366 3.97 -23.43 -18.77
CA GLU A 366 2.89 -23.04 -17.88
C GLU A 366 2.39 -24.18 -16.97
N ALA A 367 2.28 -23.89 -15.68
CA ALA A 367 1.84 -24.85 -14.66
C ALA A 367 0.36 -25.23 -14.82
N PHE A 368 -0.47 -24.30 -15.29
CA PHE A 368 -1.88 -24.55 -15.59
C PHE A 368 -2.05 -25.72 -16.57
N LYS A 369 -1.34 -25.69 -17.71
CA LYS A 369 -1.41 -26.78 -18.71
C LYS A 369 -0.98 -28.12 -18.16
N LYS A 370 0.04 -28.15 -17.29
CA LYS A 370 0.45 -29.39 -16.62
C LYS A 370 -0.67 -29.97 -15.74
N LEU A 371 -1.39 -29.12 -15.01
CA LEU A 371 -2.42 -29.57 -14.07
C LEU A 371 -3.73 -29.94 -14.77
N PHE A 372 -4.14 -29.16 -15.77
CA PHE A 372 -5.44 -29.26 -16.41
C PHE A 372 -5.38 -29.90 -17.81
N GLY A 373 -4.18 -30.28 -18.29
CA GLY A 373 -3.96 -30.98 -19.56
C GLY A 373 -3.94 -30.09 -20.81
N GLN A 374 -4.40 -28.84 -20.71
CA GLN A 374 -4.50 -27.90 -21.82
C GLN A 374 -4.34 -26.44 -21.36
N GLY A 375 -4.20 -25.52 -22.31
CA GLY A 375 -4.03 -24.10 -22.03
C GLY A 375 -5.23 -23.49 -21.30
N HIS A 376 -4.99 -22.45 -20.52
CA HIS A 376 -5.99 -21.72 -19.74
C HIS A 376 -7.26 -21.37 -20.55
N PHE A 377 -7.11 -20.75 -21.71
CA PHE A 377 -8.24 -20.29 -22.53
C PHE A 377 -9.06 -21.45 -23.11
N ASP A 378 -8.40 -22.52 -23.56
CA ASP A 378 -9.08 -23.72 -24.09
C ASP A 378 -9.84 -24.44 -22.97
N TYR A 379 -9.22 -24.55 -21.79
CA TYR A 379 -9.87 -25.13 -20.62
C TYR A 379 -11.11 -24.36 -20.19
N PHE A 380 -11.07 -23.02 -20.14
CA PHE A 380 -12.26 -22.24 -19.79
C PHE A 380 -13.34 -22.30 -20.87
N ALA A 381 -12.99 -22.38 -22.16
CA ALA A 381 -13.96 -22.55 -23.23
C ALA A 381 -14.80 -23.85 -23.08
N GLU A 382 -14.21 -24.91 -22.54
CA GLU A 382 -14.91 -26.18 -22.24
C GLU A 382 -15.68 -26.17 -20.91
N HIS A 383 -15.47 -25.16 -20.06
CA HIS A 383 -16.09 -25.04 -18.73
C HIS A 383 -16.84 -23.69 -18.60
N PRO A 384 -18.10 -23.61 -19.07
CA PRO A 384 -18.84 -22.34 -19.17
C PRO A 384 -18.89 -21.52 -17.88
N ALA A 385 -19.07 -22.16 -16.72
CA ALA A 385 -19.08 -21.48 -15.43
C ALA A 385 -17.73 -20.81 -15.09
N LEU A 386 -16.60 -21.42 -15.47
CA LEU A 386 -15.28 -20.83 -15.29
C LEU A 386 -15.02 -19.71 -16.30
N ALA A 387 -15.51 -19.84 -17.54
CA ALA A 387 -15.45 -18.75 -18.51
C ALA A 387 -16.24 -17.53 -18.03
N GLU A 388 -17.45 -17.72 -17.51
CA GLU A 388 -18.27 -16.65 -16.92
C GLU A 388 -17.59 -16.00 -15.70
N LEU A 389 -17.00 -16.82 -14.82
CA LEU A 389 -16.23 -16.33 -13.67
C LEU A 389 -15.02 -15.51 -14.10
N PHE A 390 -14.26 -15.99 -15.09
CA PHE A 390 -13.11 -15.30 -15.65
C PHE A 390 -13.52 -13.95 -16.25
N ASP A 391 -14.56 -13.93 -17.08
CA ASP A 391 -15.06 -12.69 -17.70
C ASP A 391 -15.51 -11.67 -16.63
N SER A 392 -16.16 -12.15 -15.57
CA SER A 392 -16.59 -11.32 -14.43
C SER A 392 -15.40 -10.77 -13.64
N ALA A 393 -14.38 -11.60 -13.38
CA ALA A 393 -13.15 -11.20 -12.70
C ALA A 393 -12.35 -10.18 -13.53
N MET A 394 -12.30 -10.35 -14.85
CA MET A 394 -11.65 -9.40 -15.75
C MET A 394 -12.39 -8.06 -15.81
N ALA A 395 -13.72 -8.06 -15.63
CA ALA A 395 -14.54 -6.87 -15.51
C ALA A 395 -14.37 -6.17 -14.14
N ALA A 396 -14.07 -6.90 -13.06
CA ALA A 396 -13.80 -6.31 -11.74
C ALA A 396 -12.59 -5.35 -11.76
N SER A 397 -11.63 -5.59 -12.67
CA SER A 397 -10.47 -4.71 -12.91
C SER A 397 -10.77 -3.49 -13.79
N ALA A 398 -12.03 -3.25 -14.15
CA ALA A 398 -12.44 -2.14 -15.02
C ALA A 398 -12.05 -0.73 -14.54
N PRO A 399 -11.83 -0.41 -13.25
CA PRO A 399 -11.31 0.90 -12.85
C PRO A 399 -10.00 1.30 -13.57
N MET A 400 -9.17 0.33 -13.97
CA MET A 400 -7.97 0.57 -14.79
C MET A 400 -8.30 1.23 -16.14
N PHE A 401 -9.48 0.97 -16.69
CA PHE A 401 -9.91 1.44 -18.00
C PHE A 401 -10.57 2.82 -17.98
N GLU A 402 -10.99 3.32 -16.82
CA GLU A 402 -11.71 4.60 -16.66
C GLU A 402 -11.00 5.80 -17.29
N PRO A 403 -9.71 6.05 -17.01
CA PRO A 403 -9.03 7.21 -17.58
C PRO A 403 -8.67 7.05 -19.06
N VAL A 404 -8.65 5.83 -19.60
CA VAL A 404 -8.04 5.53 -20.91
C VAL A 404 -8.60 6.37 -22.06
N PRO A 405 -9.93 6.50 -22.26
CA PRO A 405 -10.47 7.32 -23.34
C PRO A 405 -10.11 8.81 -23.23
N GLY A 406 -9.95 9.34 -22.01
CA GLY A 406 -9.64 10.74 -21.74
C GLY A 406 -8.16 11.10 -21.92
N LEU A 407 -7.28 10.11 -21.99
CA LEU A 407 -5.84 10.30 -22.22
C LEU A 407 -5.48 10.41 -23.71
N VAL A 408 -6.47 10.29 -24.61
CA VAL A 408 -6.27 10.30 -26.05
C VAL A 408 -7.21 11.30 -26.71
N ASP A 409 -6.70 12.14 -27.60
CA ASP A 409 -7.54 13.06 -28.39
C ASP A 409 -8.36 12.31 -29.44
N LEU A 410 -9.63 12.02 -29.19
CA LEU A 410 -10.48 11.25 -30.10
C LEU A 410 -11.26 12.10 -31.12
N SER A 411 -10.96 13.39 -31.25
CA SER A 411 -11.73 14.33 -32.09
C SER A 411 -11.71 13.98 -33.59
N ASP A 412 -10.57 13.47 -34.06
CA ASP A 412 -10.33 13.05 -35.45
C ASP A 412 -10.69 11.59 -35.73
N ALA A 413 -10.97 10.79 -34.70
CA ALA A 413 -11.35 9.40 -34.83
C ALA A 413 -12.83 9.24 -35.20
N ARG A 414 -13.14 8.17 -35.93
CA ARG A 414 -14.51 7.72 -36.23
C ARG A 414 -14.74 6.27 -35.84
N VAL A 415 -13.72 5.41 -35.99
CA VAL A 415 -13.85 3.97 -35.69
C VAL A 415 -12.78 3.52 -34.69
N VAL A 416 -13.23 2.91 -33.59
CA VAL A 416 -12.37 2.22 -32.60
C VAL A 416 -12.52 0.72 -32.77
N VAL A 417 -11.41 0.01 -32.90
CA VAL A 417 -11.36 -1.46 -33.01
C VAL A 417 -10.77 -2.01 -31.72
N ASP A 418 -11.55 -2.78 -30.97
CA ASP A 418 -11.10 -3.48 -29.78
C ASP A 418 -10.74 -4.93 -30.15
N VAL A 419 -9.44 -5.20 -30.29
CA VAL A 419 -8.91 -6.49 -30.75
C VAL A 419 -8.80 -7.41 -29.55
N ALA A 420 -9.44 -8.58 -29.61
CA ALA A 420 -9.61 -9.49 -28.49
C ALA A 420 -10.20 -8.82 -27.23
N GLY A 421 -11.14 -7.87 -27.42
CA GLY A 421 -11.69 -7.02 -26.36
C GLY A 421 -12.59 -7.73 -25.33
N GLY A 422 -12.67 -9.07 -25.36
CA GLY A 422 -13.48 -9.87 -24.45
C GLY A 422 -14.95 -9.47 -24.46
N ASN A 423 -15.47 -9.04 -23.31
CA ASN A 423 -16.85 -8.60 -23.17
C ASN A 423 -17.12 -7.16 -23.65
N GLY A 424 -16.11 -6.45 -24.17
CA GLY A 424 -16.24 -5.10 -24.72
C GLY A 424 -16.27 -3.97 -23.69
N GLU A 425 -15.84 -4.21 -22.45
CA GLU A 425 -15.84 -3.20 -21.38
C GLU A 425 -15.02 -1.95 -21.73
N LEU A 426 -13.80 -2.13 -22.25
CA LEU A 426 -12.96 -1.01 -22.64
C LEU A 426 -13.57 -0.26 -23.82
N LEU A 427 -14.02 -0.96 -24.87
CA LEU A 427 -14.71 -0.35 -26.00
C LEU A 427 -15.93 0.48 -25.58
N SER A 428 -16.76 -0.03 -24.66
CA SER A 428 -17.93 0.67 -24.14
C SER A 428 -17.55 2.03 -23.54
N ARG A 429 -16.43 2.11 -22.80
CA ARG A 429 -15.92 3.37 -22.22
C ARG A 429 -15.54 4.38 -23.30
N PHE A 430 -14.91 3.94 -24.40
CA PHE A 430 -14.64 4.81 -25.56
C PHE A 430 -15.93 5.32 -26.20
N LEU A 431 -16.93 4.47 -26.40
CA LEU A 431 -18.21 4.85 -27.04
C LEU A 431 -19.05 5.79 -26.17
N ASN A 432 -18.96 5.66 -24.85
CA ASN A 432 -19.58 6.57 -23.87
C ASN A 432 -18.86 7.92 -23.80
N HIS A 433 -17.52 7.90 -23.80
CA HIS A 433 -16.71 9.12 -23.71
C HIS A 433 -16.84 9.99 -24.97
N ALA A 434 -16.94 9.37 -26.15
CA ALA A 434 -16.98 10.06 -27.43
C ALA A 434 -18.19 9.57 -28.27
N PRO A 435 -19.35 10.25 -28.18
CA PRO A 435 -20.60 9.84 -28.84
C PRO A 435 -20.56 9.76 -30.37
N HIS A 436 -19.57 10.40 -31.01
CA HIS A 436 -19.38 10.36 -32.48
C HIS A 436 -18.67 9.09 -32.98
N LEU A 437 -18.13 8.26 -32.08
CA LEU A 437 -17.39 7.06 -32.46
C LEU A 437 -18.32 5.89 -32.81
N ARG A 438 -17.88 5.02 -33.71
CA ARG A 438 -18.38 3.66 -33.88
C ARG A 438 -17.32 2.67 -33.39
N GLY A 439 -17.77 1.54 -32.86
CA GLY A 439 -16.93 0.49 -32.33
C GLY A 439 -16.95 -0.76 -33.20
N ILE A 440 -15.84 -1.49 -33.24
CA ILE A 440 -15.76 -2.86 -33.71
C ILE A 440 -15.18 -3.68 -32.57
N LEU A 441 -15.96 -4.61 -32.01
CA LEU A 441 -15.44 -5.60 -31.07
C LEU A 441 -15.05 -6.85 -31.84
N PHE A 442 -13.76 -7.18 -31.81
CA PHE A 442 -13.20 -8.33 -32.51
C PHE A 442 -12.78 -9.41 -31.51
N GLU A 443 -13.43 -10.58 -31.57
CA GLU A 443 -13.15 -11.72 -30.67
C GLU A 443 -13.53 -13.03 -31.42
N ARG A 444 -13.17 -14.17 -30.87
CA ARG A 444 -13.72 -15.49 -31.20
C ARG A 444 -15.24 -15.52 -31.01
N ALA A 445 -15.90 -16.34 -31.82
CA ALA A 445 -17.36 -16.39 -31.90
C ALA A 445 -18.05 -16.65 -30.54
N HIS A 446 -17.50 -17.54 -29.71
CA HIS A 446 -18.12 -17.93 -28.44
C HIS A 446 -18.07 -16.83 -27.36
N VAL A 447 -17.14 -15.87 -27.44
CA VAL A 447 -17.07 -14.74 -26.49
C VAL A 447 -18.01 -13.61 -26.93
N LEU A 448 -18.15 -13.40 -28.25
CA LEU A 448 -19.04 -12.37 -28.81
C LEU A 448 -20.52 -12.57 -28.42
N GLU A 449 -20.95 -13.80 -28.18
CA GLU A 449 -22.31 -14.07 -27.69
C GLU A 449 -22.56 -13.38 -26.35
N ARG A 450 -21.60 -13.44 -25.43
CA ARG A 450 -21.70 -12.78 -24.11
C ARG A 450 -21.50 -11.27 -24.20
N ALA A 451 -20.56 -10.82 -25.03
CA ALA A 451 -20.32 -9.39 -25.24
C ALA A 451 -21.54 -8.67 -25.82
N ARG A 452 -22.32 -9.35 -26.69
CA ARG A 452 -23.55 -8.80 -27.29
C ARG A 452 -24.53 -8.32 -26.24
N GLN A 453 -24.78 -9.14 -25.20
CA GLN A 453 -25.72 -8.77 -24.14
C GLN A 453 -25.23 -7.55 -23.36
N ARG A 454 -23.95 -7.54 -22.95
CA ARG A 454 -23.36 -6.42 -22.21
C ARG A 454 -23.44 -5.11 -22.99
N LEU A 455 -23.08 -5.14 -24.28
CA LEU A 455 -23.13 -3.96 -25.14
C LEU A 455 -24.57 -3.50 -25.40
N ALA A 456 -25.54 -4.41 -25.41
CA ALA A 456 -26.96 -4.07 -25.46
C ALA A 456 -27.44 -3.40 -24.17
N ASP A 457 -27.08 -3.94 -23.02
CA ASP A 457 -27.41 -3.37 -21.70
C ASP A 457 -26.79 -1.96 -21.52
N ALA A 458 -25.63 -1.73 -22.13
CA ALA A 458 -24.96 -0.42 -22.19
C ALA A 458 -25.53 0.53 -23.25
N GLY A 459 -26.55 0.12 -24.04
CA GLY A 459 -27.16 0.93 -25.08
C GLY A 459 -26.28 1.18 -26.31
N GLN A 460 -25.27 0.33 -26.56
CA GLN A 460 -24.26 0.51 -27.61
C GLN A 460 -24.47 -0.37 -28.85
N SER A 461 -25.54 -1.17 -28.92
CA SER A 461 -25.76 -2.14 -30.00
C SER A 461 -25.76 -1.54 -31.41
N GLU A 462 -26.29 -0.32 -31.60
CA GLU A 462 -26.35 0.31 -32.93
C GLU A 462 -25.02 0.94 -33.37
N ARG A 463 -24.11 1.15 -32.41
CA ARG A 463 -22.81 1.80 -32.60
C ARG A 463 -21.65 0.83 -32.56
N CYS A 464 -21.87 -0.44 -32.25
CA CYS A 464 -20.84 -1.45 -32.13
C CYS A 464 -21.11 -2.64 -33.04
N ASP A 465 -20.21 -2.88 -33.98
CA ASP A 465 -20.23 -4.07 -34.83
C ASP A 465 -19.44 -5.21 -34.14
N LEU A 466 -20.00 -6.42 -34.11
CA LEU A 466 -19.36 -7.61 -33.53
C LEU A 466 -18.76 -8.45 -34.66
N VAL A 467 -17.45 -8.65 -34.64
CA VAL A 467 -16.73 -9.34 -35.73
C VAL A 467 -16.00 -10.54 -35.17
N ALA A 468 -16.39 -11.73 -35.62
CA ALA A 468 -15.73 -12.97 -35.23
C ALA A 468 -14.41 -13.15 -35.98
N GLY A 469 -13.34 -13.54 -35.29
CA GLY A 469 -12.09 -13.94 -35.95
C GLY A 469 -10.94 -14.26 -35.00
N ASP A 470 -9.77 -14.47 -35.59
CA ASP A 470 -8.50 -14.75 -34.92
C ASP A 470 -7.48 -13.65 -35.23
N PHE A 471 -7.04 -12.94 -34.20
CA PHE A 471 -6.11 -11.81 -34.33
C PHE A 471 -4.69 -12.22 -34.71
N THR A 472 -4.35 -13.51 -34.59
CA THR A 472 -3.08 -14.06 -35.09
C THR A 472 -3.08 -14.23 -36.62
N GLU A 473 -4.26 -14.34 -37.23
CA GLU A 473 -4.45 -14.42 -38.67
C GLU A 473 -4.63 -13.04 -39.30
N ASN A 474 -5.61 -12.27 -38.82
CA ASN A 474 -5.93 -10.94 -39.34
C ASN A 474 -6.67 -10.09 -38.30
N VAL A 475 -6.69 -8.77 -38.50
CA VAL A 475 -7.50 -7.84 -37.71
C VAL A 475 -8.41 -7.02 -38.62
N PRO A 476 -9.58 -6.55 -38.15
CA PRO A 476 -10.45 -5.69 -38.94
C PRO A 476 -9.72 -4.46 -39.47
N THR A 477 -9.91 -4.15 -40.75
CA THR A 477 -9.31 -2.95 -41.37
C THR A 477 -10.21 -1.73 -41.23
N GLY A 478 -9.65 -0.53 -41.39
CA GLY A 478 -10.44 0.71 -41.49
C GLY A 478 -10.68 1.44 -40.18
N GLY A 479 -10.21 0.90 -39.05
CA GLY A 479 -10.16 1.62 -37.77
C GLY A 479 -9.20 2.82 -37.77
N ASP A 480 -9.47 3.77 -36.87
CA ASP A 480 -8.62 4.94 -36.59
C ASP A 480 -7.85 4.78 -35.26
N VAL A 481 -8.41 4.01 -34.34
CA VAL A 481 -7.83 3.63 -33.04
C VAL A 481 -7.99 2.13 -32.87
N TYR A 482 -6.91 1.44 -32.50
CA TYR A 482 -6.90 0.01 -32.21
C TYR A 482 -6.50 -0.19 -30.76
N LEU A 483 -7.24 -1.01 -30.04
CA LEU A 483 -6.99 -1.31 -28.65
C LEU A 483 -6.42 -2.73 -28.56
N LEU A 484 -5.36 -2.88 -27.78
CA LEU A 484 -4.85 -4.16 -27.29
C LEU A 484 -4.76 -4.06 -25.77
N SER A 485 -5.70 -4.66 -25.05
CA SER A 485 -5.76 -4.54 -23.59
C SER A 485 -5.61 -5.88 -22.92
N ARG A 486 -4.55 -6.06 -22.11
CA ARG A 486 -4.24 -7.33 -21.42
C ARG A 486 -4.22 -8.50 -22.39
N ILE A 487 -3.42 -8.36 -23.45
CA ILE A 487 -3.29 -9.37 -24.50
C ILE A 487 -1.83 -9.75 -24.64
N LEU A 488 -0.95 -8.77 -24.85
CA LEU A 488 0.44 -9.06 -25.18
C LEU A 488 1.16 -9.75 -24.02
N HIS A 489 0.71 -9.53 -22.78
CA HIS A 489 1.25 -10.23 -21.63
C HIS A 489 0.96 -11.74 -21.59
N ASP A 490 -0.04 -12.23 -22.34
CA ASP A 490 -0.37 -13.66 -22.40
C ASP A 490 0.59 -14.44 -23.31
N TRP A 491 1.35 -13.75 -24.14
CA TRP A 491 2.12 -14.33 -25.25
C TRP A 491 3.62 -14.14 -25.08
N ASP A 492 4.41 -15.03 -25.67
CA ASP A 492 5.84 -14.83 -25.81
C ASP A 492 6.17 -13.70 -26.82
N ASP A 493 7.46 -13.41 -27.00
CA ASP A 493 7.89 -12.32 -27.88
C ASP A 493 7.66 -12.61 -29.37
N GLU A 494 7.76 -13.87 -29.81
CA GLU A 494 7.54 -14.25 -31.22
C GLU A 494 6.06 -14.11 -31.59
N GLN A 495 5.18 -14.55 -30.68
CA GLN A 495 3.74 -14.43 -30.79
C GLN A 495 3.30 -12.96 -30.70
N CYS A 496 3.83 -12.19 -29.74
CA CYS A 496 3.61 -10.73 -29.68
C CYS A 496 3.97 -10.04 -31.01
N LEU A 497 5.13 -10.36 -31.58
CA LEU A 497 5.54 -9.80 -32.88
C LEU A 497 4.59 -10.21 -34.00
N THR A 498 4.07 -11.43 -33.98
CA THR A 498 3.07 -11.89 -34.95
C THR A 498 1.81 -11.05 -34.86
N ILE A 499 1.25 -10.90 -33.65
CA ILE A 499 0.05 -10.09 -33.38
C ILE A 499 0.26 -8.65 -33.82
N LEU A 500 1.34 -8.02 -33.36
CA LEU A 500 1.66 -6.63 -33.71
C LEU A 500 1.85 -6.45 -35.21
N ARG A 501 2.45 -7.41 -35.93
CA ARG A 501 2.57 -7.33 -37.40
C ARG A 501 1.22 -7.48 -38.11
N ARG A 502 0.28 -8.28 -37.58
CA ARG A 502 -1.09 -8.34 -38.09
C ARG A 502 -1.82 -7.01 -37.89
N CYS A 503 -1.68 -6.43 -36.70
CA CYS A 503 -2.15 -5.07 -36.44
C CYS A 503 -1.52 -4.09 -37.45
N ALA A 504 -0.20 -4.12 -37.63
CA ALA A 504 0.49 -3.26 -38.59
C ALA A 504 -0.08 -3.42 -40.00
N ALA A 505 -0.38 -4.64 -40.46
CA ALA A 505 -0.95 -4.87 -41.78
C ALA A 505 -2.36 -4.26 -41.95
N GLY A 506 -3.22 -4.34 -40.93
CA GLY A 506 -4.60 -3.83 -40.97
C GLY A 506 -4.79 -2.34 -40.64
N ILE A 507 -3.85 -1.75 -39.89
CA ILE A 507 -3.91 -0.37 -39.39
C ILE A 507 -3.40 0.62 -40.44
N ARG A 508 -4.16 1.65 -40.81
CA ARG A 508 -3.67 2.68 -41.77
C ARG A 508 -2.52 3.50 -41.19
N HIS A 509 -1.67 4.09 -42.04
CA HIS A 509 -0.65 5.03 -41.56
C HIS A 509 -1.30 6.20 -40.80
N GLY A 510 -0.76 6.53 -39.63
CA GLY A 510 -1.29 7.58 -38.76
C GLY A 510 -2.40 7.12 -37.81
N ALA A 511 -2.98 5.93 -37.97
CA ALA A 511 -3.87 5.35 -36.97
C ALA A 511 -3.09 4.96 -35.70
N ARG A 512 -3.79 5.01 -34.56
CA ARG A 512 -3.22 4.82 -33.23
C ARG A 512 -3.41 3.37 -32.78
N LEU A 513 -2.37 2.82 -32.17
CA LEU A 513 -2.44 1.59 -31.42
C LEU A 513 -2.30 1.96 -29.94
N LEU A 514 -3.30 1.59 -29.15
CA LEU A 514 -3.32 1.81 -27.70
C LEU A 514 -3.16 0.45 -27.03
N ILE A 515 -2.10 0.31 -26.24
CA ILE A 515 -1.80 -0.91 -25.50
C ILE A 515 -2.02 -0.62 -24.02
N VAL A 516 -2.87 -1.40 -23.36
CA VAL A 516 -3.14 -1.29 -21.91
C VAL A 516 -2.61 -2.52 -21.22
N GLU A 517 -1.51 -2.37 -20.49
CA GLU A 517 -0.74 -3.47 -19.89
C GLU A 517 -0.13 -3.02 -18.56
N ARG A 518 0.51 -3.93 -17.81
CA ARG A 518 1.34 -3.60 -16.65
C ARG A 518 2.79 -3.55 -17.07
N LEU A 519 3.52 -2.54 -16.59
CA LEU A 519 4.95 -2.41 -16.89
C LEU A 519 5.81 -2.89 -15.72
N LEU A 520 6.82 -3.71 -16.03
CA LEU A 520 7.86 -4.04 -15.07
C LEU A 520 8.71 -2.80 -14.76
N THR A 521 8.95 -2.57 -13.48
CA THR A 521 9.87 -1.52 -12.99
C THR A 521 11.32 -1.99 -13.11
N THR A 522 12.23 -1.06 -13.43
CA THR A 522 13.66 -1.36 -13.63
C THR A 522 14.55 -0.91 -12.47
N ASP A 523 13.99 -0.19 -11.51
CA ASP A 523 14.67 0.42 -10.36
C ASP A 523 14.64 -0.48 -9.10
N GLY A 524 14.09 -1.70 -9.21
CA GLY A 524 13.99 -2.64 -8.10
C GLY A 524 12.87 -2.32 -7.10
N THR A 525 12.00 -1.34 -7.40
CA THR A 525 10.82 -1.05 -6.60
C THR A 525 9.85 -2.24 -6.60
N SER A 526 9.23 -2.52 -5.44
CA SER A 526 8.18 -3.53 -5.34
C SER A 526 6.97 -3.08 -6.14
N SER A 527 6.59 -3.84 -7.15
CA SER A 527 5.44 -3.56 -8.03
C SER A 527 4.55 -4.80 -8.16
N LEU A 528 3.23 -4.60 -8.29
CA LEU A 528 2.30 -5.68 -8.62
C LEU A 528 2.65 -6.36 -9.96
N ALA A 529 3.32 -5.65 -10.87
CA ALA A 529 3.76 -6.20 -12.14
C ALA A 529 4.71 -7.41 -11.97
N ALA A 530 5.57 -7.42 -10.94
CA ALA A 530 6.47 -8.55 -10.70
C ALA A 530 5.72 -9.81 -10.23
N ALA A 531 4.69 -9.64 -9.39
CA ALA A 531 3.82 -10.75 -9.01
C ALA A 531 3.01 -11.25 -10.22
N TRP A 532 2.59 -10.34 -11.11
CA TRP A 532 1.81 -10.70 -12.29
C TRP A 532 2.65 -11.38 -13.36
N ASP A 533 3.93 -11.02 -13.49
CA ASP A 533 4.85 -11.73 -14.37
C ASP A 533 4.98 -13.21 -14.00
N LEU A 534 5.08 -13.48 -12.70
CA LEU A 534 5.07 -14.85 -12.19
C LEU A 534 3.72 -15.55 -12.44
N HIS A 535 2.61 -14.82 -12.32
CA HIS A 535 1.27 -15.31 -12.66
C HIS A 535 1.15 -15.64 -14.16
N MET A 536 1.72 -14.82 -15.06
CA MET A 536 1.75 -15.06 -16.50
C MET A 536 2.53 -16.33 -16.84
N LEU A 537 3.74 -16.47 -16.31
CA LEU A 537 4.54 -17.70 -16.44
C LEU A 537 3.76 -18.93 -15.96
N CYS A 538 3.02 -18.80 -14.86
CA CYS A 538 2.31 -19.90 -14.25
C CYS A 538 1.06 -20.34 -15.04
N ASN A 539 0.30 -19.39 -15.59
CA ASN A 539 -1.04 -19.68 -16.14
C ASN A 539 -1.13 -19.70 -17.66
N VAL A 540 -0.33 -18.89 -18.36
CA VAL A 540 -0.46 -18.67 -19.81
C VAL A 540 0.84 -18.83 -20.59
N GLY A 541 1.99 -18.81 -19.91
CA GLY A 541 3.32 -18.93 -20.55
C GLY A 541 3.85 -17.61 -21.12
N GLY A 542 3.08 -16.53 -21.00
CA GLY A 542 3.46 -15.17 -21.33
C GLY A 542 4.34 -14.50 -20.26
N ARG A 543 4.40 -13.17 -20.29
CA ARG A 543 5.22 -12.34 -19.40
C ARG A 543 4.80 -10.87 -19.39
N GLU A 544 4.99 -10.23 -18.25
CA GLU A 544 4.99 -8.78 -18.17
C GLU A 544 6.32 -8.23 -18.73
N ARG A 545 6.33 -6.97 -19.17
CA ARG A 545 7.47 -6.39 -19.90
C ARG A 545 7.76 -4.98 -19.44
N THR A 546 9.01 -4.54 -19.58
CA THR A 546 9.40 -3.15 -19.35
C THR A 546 8.96 -2.26 -20.52
N ALA A 547 8.88 -0.95 -20.30
CA ALA A 547 8.64 0.04 -21.35
C ALA A 547 9.59 -0.13 -22.55
N GLU A 548 10.89 -0.26 -22.29
CA GLU A 548 11.91 -0.47 -23.32
C GLU A 548 11.70 -1.77 -24.11
N HIS A 549 11.19 -2.82 -23.46
CA HIS A 549 10.90 -4.07 -24.14
C HIS A 549 9.72 -3.92 -25.09
N TYR A 550 8.64 -3.29 -24.66
CA TYR A 550 7.53 -2.96 -25.55
C TYR A 550 7.97 -2.07 -26.72
N GLU A 551 8.82 -1.07 -26.48
CA GLU A 551 9.35 -0.21 -27.55
C GLU A 551 10.11 -1.02 -28.61
N ARG A 552 10.93 -2.00 -28.20
CA ARG A 552 11.61 -2.90 -29.14
C ARG A 552 10.64 -3.74 -29.96
N LEU A 553 9.61 -4.32 -29.32
CA LEU A 553 8.59 -5.12 -30.02
C LEU A 553 7.79 -4.28 -31.01
N LEU A 554 7.36 -3.09 -30.60
CA LEU A 554 6.65 -2.12 -31.43
C LEU A 554 7.48 -1.71 -32.63
N THR A 555 8.75 -1.34 -32.41
CA THR A 555 9.70 -0.96 -33.47
C THR A 555 9.86 -2.08 -34.49
N ALA A 556 10.10 -3.31 -34.03
CA ALA A 556 10.26 -4.48 -34.89
C ALA A 556 8.97 -4.87 -35.66
N ALA A 557 7.81 -4.39 -35.21
CA ALA A 557 6.53 -4.54 -35.89
C ALA A 557 6.15 -3.33 -36.77
N GLY A 558 6.97 -2.27 -36.80
CA GLY A 558 6.73 -1.08 -37.62
C GLY A 558 5.89 0.01 -36.95
N PHE A 559 5.92 0.08 -35.62
CA PHE A 559 5.30 1.14 -34.82
C PHE A 559 6.36 1.98 -34.09
N ASP A 560 6.02 3.24 -33.83
CA ASP A 560 6.75 4.11 -32.90
C ASP A 560 5.94 4.24 -31.62
N LEU A 561 6.59 4.03 -30.48
CA LEU A 561 6.03 4.38 -29.18
C LEU A 561 6.03 5.91 -29.04
N VAL A 562 4.87 6.48 -28.73
CA VAL A 562 4.66 7.94 -28.67
C VAL A 562 4.66 8.43 -27.23
N SER A 563 3.97 7.72 -26.34
CA SER A 563 3.88 8.07 -24.93
C SER A 563 3.50 6.87 -24.09
N ILE A 564 3.78 6.97 -22.79
CA ILE A 564 3.31 6.08 -21.75
C ILE A 564 2.59 6.95 -20.70
N SER A 565 1.46 6.48 -20.19
CA SER A 565 0.72 7.15 -19.13
C SER A 565 0.30 6.15 -18.07
N ASP A 566 0.43 6.53 -16.79
CA ASP A 566 0.06 5.69 -15.67
C ASP A 566 -1.47 5.58 -15.54
N LEU A 567 -1.94 4.40 -15.17
CA LEU A 567 -3.33 4.07 -14.93
C LEU A 567 -3.51 3.54 -13.50
N PRO A 568 -4.74 3.58 -12.94
CA PRO A 568 -5.04 2.92 -11.68
C PRO A 568 -4.63 1.44 -11.66
N LEU A 569 -4.43 0.91 -10.45
CA LEU A 569 -4.03 -0.46 -10.20
C LEU A 569 -2.68 -0.81 -10.87
N ASP A 570 -1.68 0.08 -10.89
CA ASP A 570 -0.37 -0.11 -11.57
C ASP A 570 -0.48 -0.52 -13.05
N GLY A 571 -1.53 -0.07 -13.74
CA GLY A 571 -1.65 -0.21 -15.19
C GLY A 571 -0.90 0.90 -15.92
N SER A 572 -0.65 0.70 -17.21
CA SER A 572 -0.06 1.69 -18.09
C SER A 572 -0.75 1.68 -19.45
N LEU A 573 -0.95 2.87 -20.00
CA LEU A 573 -1.36 3.07 -21.38
C LEU A 573 -0.13 3.41 -22.21
N LEU A 574 0.22 2.54 -23.16
CA LEU A 574 1.24 2.80 -24.16
C LEU A 574 0.53 3.23 -25.45
N GLN A 575 0.81 4.44 -25.91
CA GLN A 575 0.31 4.92 -27.19
C GLN A 575 1.40 4.73 -28.25
N ALA A 576 1.07 4.00 -29.31
CA ALA A 576 1.93 3.79 -30.46
C ALA A 576 1.27 4.26 -31.77
N ARG A 577 2.09 4.57 -32.77
CA ARG A 577 1.63 4.96 -34.12
C ARG A 577 2.36 4.18 -35.19
N ARG A 578 1.65 3.82 -36.27
CA ARG A 578 2.26 3.10 -37.39
C ARG A 578 3.28 4.00 -38.10
N ARG A 579 4.54 3.54 -38.21
CA ARG A 579 5.63 4.24 -38.95
C ARG A 579 5.19 4.53 -40.38
N ARG A 580 5.52 5.71 -40.90
CA ARG A 580 5.36 6.02 -42.34
C ARG A 580 6.50 5.33 -43.11
N GLN A 581 6.19 4.64 -44.21
CA GLN A 581 7.23 4.06 -45.06
C GLN A 581 8.15 5.19 -45.60
N GLY A 582 9.42 5.20 -45.20
CA GLY A 582 10.44 6.16 -45.68
C GLY A 582 11.39 6.73 -44.63
N GLN A 583 11.11 6.57 -43.34
CA GLN A 583 11.99 7.04 -42.25
C GLN A 583 12.94 5.89 -41.87
N ARG A 584 14.17 5.91 -42.42
CA ARG A 584 15.26 5.03 -41.94
C ARG A 584 15.68 5.51 -40.55
N ASP A 585 15.99 4.57 -39.65
CA ASP A 585 16.61 4.87 -38.36
C ASP A 585 17.91 5.67 -38.60
N PRO A 586 18.20 6.73 -37.81
CA PRO A 586 19.52 7.35 -37.84
C PRO A 586 20.56 6.30 -37.42
N ALA A 587 21.61 6.18 -38.23
CA ALA A 587 22.68 5.19 -38.11
C ALA A 587 23.49 5.31 -36.82
#